data_AF-A0A849QIG8-F1
#
_entry.id   AF-A0A849QIG8-F1
#
_cell.length_a   1.000
_cell.length_b   1.000
_cell.length_c   1.000
_cell.angle_alpha   90.00
_cell.angle_beta   90.00
_cell.angle_gamma   90.00
#
_symmetry.space_group_name_H-M   'P 1'
#
loop_
_entity.id
_entity.type
_entity.pdbx_description
1 polymer ?
#
loop_
_entity_poly.entity_id
_entity_poly.type
_entity_poly.pdbx_seq_one_letter_code
_entity_poly.pdbx_strand_id
1 'polypeptide(L)' 'MQDIHELTIICGIDKSGAKEDVEKIRICPGEIIGIVGPTGSGKSSLICDIEQLSQGDTP' A
#
# COMPACT_ATOMS: atom_id res chain seq x y z
N MET A 1 -7.15 -8.69 21.35
CA MET A 1 -6.63 -8.33 20.02
C MET A 1 -6.57 -6.82 19.97
N GLN A 2 -5.49 -6.23 19.46
CA GLN A 2 -5.46 -4.79 19.22
C GLN A 2 -6.13 -4.52 17.88
N ASP A 3 -7.13 -3.65 17.88
CA ASP A 3 -7.79 -3.22 16.65
C ASP A 3 -6.85 -2.31 15.85
N ILE A 4 -6.70 -2.61 14.56
CA ILE A 4 -5.95 -1.73 13.63
C ILE A 4 -6.91 -0.64 13.17
N HIS A 5 -6.60 0.61 13.51
CA HIS A 5 -7.42 1.78 13.14
C HIS A 5 -6.93 2.49 11.88
N GLU A 6 -5.72 2.17 11.41
CA GLU A 6 -5.10 2.81 10.25
C GLU A 6 -3.95 1.95 9.70
N LEU A 7 -3.83 1.93 8.37
CA LEU A 7 -2.63 1.52 7.65
C LEU A 7 -2.02 2.75 6.98
N THR A 8 -0.74 3.03 7.23
CA THR A 8 -0.01 4.10 6.55
C THR A 8 1.11 3.52 5.68
N ILE A 9 1.06 3.79 4.38
CA ILE A 9 2.15 3.53 3.44
C ILE A 9 3.06 4.75 3.42
N ILE A 10 4.35 4.55 3.68
CA ILE A 10 5.37 5.60 3.56
C ILE A 10 5.98 5.50 2.17
N CYS A 11 5.87 6.58 1.40
CA CYS A 11 6.35 6.61 0.03
C CYS A 11 7.88 6.72 -0.03
N GLY A 12 8.43 6.18 -1.11
CA GLY A 12 9.84 5.86 -1.22
C GLY A 12 10.60 6.80 -2.15
N ILE A 13 11.58 6.19 -2.81
CA ILE A 13 12.42 6.82 -3.82
C ILE A 13 12.14 6.09 -5.13
N ASP A 14 11.97 6.86 -6.21
CA ASP A 14 11.71 6.32 -7.53
C ASP A 14 12.98 5.70 -8.15
N LYS A 15 12.82 5.14 -9.36
CA LYS A 15 13.91 4.49 -10.09
C LYS A 15 15.05 5.45 -10.51
N SER A 16 14.80 6.76 -10.47
CA SER A 16 15.79 7.79 -10.78
C SER A 16 16.54 8.29 -9.55
N GLY A 17 16.15 7.85 -8.34
CA GLY A 17 16.72 8.33 -7.09
C GLY A 17 16.03 9.57 -6.53
N ALA A 18 14.92 10.01 -7.13
CA ALA A 18 14.13 11.12 -6.64
C ALA A 18 13.11 10.64 -5.59
N LYS A 19 12.85 11.46 -4.57
CA LYS A 19 11.77 11.20 -3.62
C LYS A 19 10.44 11.24 -4.37
N GLU A 20 9.54 10.30 -4.08
CA GLU A 20 8.18 10.34 -4.64
C GLU A 20 7.43 11.60 -4.16
N ASP A 21 6.59 12.17 -5.02
CA ASP A 21 5.85 13.42 -4.74
C ASP A 21 4.86 13.26 -3.58
N VAL A 22 4.35 12.04 -3.38
CA VAL A 22 3.50 11.69 -2.26
C VAL A 22 4.42 11.29 -1.10
N GLU A 23 4.18 11.80 0.10
CA GLU A 23 4.99 11.40 1.26
C GLU A 23 4.42 10.19 1.99
N LYS A 24 3.08 10.13 2.13
CA LYS A 24 2.37 9.09 2.86
C LYS A 24 0.97 8.89 2.28
N ILE A 25 0.49 7.65 2.32
CA ILE A 25 -0.89 7.28 2.01
C ILE A 25 -1.49 6.66 3.28
N ARG A 26 -2.59 7.22 3.78
CA ARG A 26 -3.31 6.71 4.95
C ARG A 26 -4.58 6.01 4.49
N ILE A 27 -4.84 4.85 5.09
CA ILE A 27 -5.96 3.98 4.77
C ILE A 27 -6.65 3.62 6.08
N CYS A 28 -7.93 3.95 6.18
CA CYS A 28 -8.76 3.66 7.35
C CYS A 28 -9.64 2.42 7.10
N PRO A 29 -10.01 1.67 8.16
CA PRO A 29 -10.98 0.58 8.04
C PRO A 29 -12.28 1.02 7.37
N GLY A 30 -12.72 0.24 6.37
CA GLY A 30 -13.95 0.50 5.62
C GLY A 30 -13.79 1.37 4.35
N GLU A 31 -12.61 1.92 4.10
CA GLU A 31 -12.34 2.64 2.85
C GLU A 31 -12.19 1.69 1.66
N ILE A 32 -12.73 2.10 0.51
CA ILE A 32 -12.54 1.39 -0.78
C ILE A 32 -11.56 2.22 -1.61
N ILE A 33 -10.41 1.63 -1.92
CA ILE A 33 -9.31 2.31 -2.63
C ILE A 33 -9.06 1.65 -3.98
N GLY A 34 -8.94 2.47 -5.02
CA GLY A 34 -8.51 2.04 -6.35
C GLY A 34 -7.04 2.39 -6.61
N ILE A 35 -6.24 1.41 -7.03
CA ILE A 35 -4.84 1.61 -7.43
C ILE A 35 -4.75 1.60 -8.96
N VAL A 36 -4.30 2.72 -9.55
CA VAL A 36 -4.22 2.89 -11.01
C VAL A 36 -2.80 3.22 -11.47
N GLY A 37 -2.47 2.83 -12.71
CA GLY A 37 -1.17 3.11 -13.31
C GLY A 37 -0.81 2.15 -14.46
N PRO A 38 0.22 2.45 -15.26
CA PRO A 38 0.62 1.64 -16.42
C PRO A 38 0.97 0.17 -16.09
N THR A 39 0.96 -0.70 -17.09
CA THR A 39 1.46 -2.08 -16.93
C THR A 39 2.92 -2.06 -16.48
N GLY A 40 3.28 -2.90 -15.50
CA GLY A 40 4.63 -2.95 -14.94
C GLY A 40 4.97 -1.86 -13.91
N SER A 41 4.02 -1.01 -13.52
CA SER A 41 4.24 0.04 -12.50
C SER A 41 4.29 -0.47 -11.05
N GLY A 42 4.16 -1.78 -10.80
CA GLY A 42 4.26 -2.36 -9.46
C GLY A 42 2.95 -2.49 -8.67
N LYS A 43 1.77 -2.23 -9.27
CA LYS A 43 0.47 -2.32 -8.58
C LYS A 43 0.23 -3.65 -7.87
N SER A 44 0.43 -4.77 -8.57
CA SER A 44 0.25 -6.11 -7.99
C SER A 44 1.28 -6.41 -6.91
N SER A 45 2.53 -5.96 -7.09
CA SER A 45 3.57 -6.09 -6.07
C SER A 45 3.18 -5.37 -4.77
N LEU A 46 2.69 -4.13 -4.89
CA LEU A 46 2.22 -3.36 -3.74
C LEU A 46 1.08 -4.09 -2.99
N ILE A 47 0.13 -4.68 -3.72
CA ILE A 47 -0.97 -5.44 -3.10
C ILE A 47 -0.41 -6.68 -2.37
N CYS A 48 0.46 -7.46 -3.01
CA CYS A 48 1.06 -8.64 -2.38
C CYS A 48 1.91 -8.30 -1.15
N ASP A 49 2.61 -7.17 -1.14
CA ASP A 49 3.37 -6.71 0.04
C ASP A 49 2.45 -6.39 1.22
N ILE A 50 1.27 -5.82 0.95
CA ILE A 50 0.26 -5.56 1.99
C ILE A 50 -0.39 -6.86 2.47
N GLU A 51 -0.66 -7.81 1.57
CA GLU A 51 -1.24 -9.12 1.90
C GLU A 51 -0.40 -9.91 2.90
N GLN A 52 0.94 -9.73 2.90
CA GLN A 52 1.83 -10.37 3.87
C GLN A 52 1.54 -9.97 5.33
N LEU A 53 0.80 -8.88 5.56
CA LEU A 53 0.36 -8.45 6.88
C LEU A 53 -0.90 -9.17 7.37
N SER A 54 -1.51 -10.04 6.55
CA SER A 54 -2.73 -10.77 6.92
C SER A 54 -2.48 -11.71 8.11
N GLN A 55 -3.47 -11.80 9.01
CA GLN A 55 -3.39 -12.62 10.22
C GLN A 55 -4.36 -13.81 10.15
N GLY A 56 -4.23 -14.62 9.11
CA GLY A 56 -5.06 -15.82 8.90
C GLY A 56 -6.34 -15.57 8.08
N ASP A 57 -6.60 -14.32 7.70
CA ASP A 57 -7.71 -13.92 6.85
C ASP A 57 -7.28 -13.86 5.37
N THR A 58 -6.96 -15.01 4.80
CA THR A 58 -6.84 -15.18 3.33
C THR A 58 -7.18 -16.64 2.98
N PRO A 59 -7.87 -16.93 1.85
CA PRO A 59 -7.93 -18.27 1.28
C PRO A 59 -6.53 -18.83 0.96
#